data_AF-A0A1V5MX05-F1
#
_entry.id   AF-A0A1V5MX05-F1
#
_cell.length_a   1.000
_cell.length_b   1.000
_cell.length_c   1.000
_cell.angle_alpha   90.00
_cell.angle_beta   90.00
_cell.angle_gamma   90.00
#
_symmetry.space_group_name_H-M   'P 1'
#
loop_
_entity.id
_entity.type
_entity.pdbx_description
1 polymer ?
#
loop_
_entity_poly.entity_id
_entity_poly.type
_entity_poly.pdbx_seq_one_letter_code
_entity_poly.pdbx_strand_id
1 'polypeptide(L)'
;MPAGKEKTILFDIALSRVAAGKIVAANTVGKKIPNDWYVDAEGLPTTDPSLYPHIGALLPMAGHKGYGLAVMVEVLSAVMSGGGMLNEVGHWLFGPTSAPENLTQCMIAINVGSMMPLQQFKERVDRMIGKIKNSPKAKGTERIYLPGEIEWERFAENQARGIDLPDDVRIKLKGMAEDLQMNMNTLYE
;
A
#
# COMPACT_ATOMS: atom_id res chain seq x y z
N MET A 1 1.20 -15.30 3.19
CA MET A 1 1.62 -16.72 3.19
C MET A 1 1.27 -17.35 4.53
N PRO A 2 0.51 -18.46 4.55
CA PRO A 2 0.05 -19.07 5.80
C PRO A 2 1.20 -19.70 6.58
N ALA A 3 1.25 -19.41 7.86
CA ALA A 3 2.16 -19.99 8.84
C ALA A 3 1.44 -21.03 9.72
N GLY A 4 2.18 -21.75 10.56
CA GLY A 4 1.63 -22.73 11.49
C GLY A 4 1.33 -22.09 12.85
N LYS A 5 2.41 -21.75 13.57
CA LYS A 5 2.36 -21.10 14.88
C LYS A 5 2.55 -19.59 14.80
N GLU A 6 3.35 -19.13 13.85
CA GLU A 6 3.63 -17.71 13.65
C GLU A 6 2.47 -17.00 12.95
N LYS A 7 2.51 -15.66 12.88
CA LYS A 7 1.56 -14.88 12.07
C LYS A 7 1.82 -15.10 10.57
N THR A 8 0.76 -14.96 9.78
CA THR A 8 0.84 -14.98 8.31
C THR A 8 1.76 -13.87 7.82
N ILE A 9 2.70 -14.20 6.94
CA ILE A 9 3.51 -13.19 6.25
C ILE A 9 2.61 -12.46 5.26
N LEU A 10 2.47 -11.14 5.41
CA LEU A 10 1.67 -10.30 4.53
C LEU A 10 2.59 -9.25 3.92
N PHE A 11 2.91 -9.41 2.64
CA PHE A 11 3.72 -8.45 1.91
C PHE A 11 2.80 -7.58 1.05
N ASP A 12 2.69 -6.32 1.43
CA ASP A 12 1.89 -5.31 0.77
C ASP A 12 2.76 -4.07 0.54
N ILE A 13 2.95 -3.70 -0.72
CA ILE A 13 3.82 -2.60 -1.14
C ILE A 13 3.26 -1.91 -2.37
N ALA A 14 3.43 -0.59 -2.44
CA ALA A 14 3.42 0.11 -3.71
C ALA A 14 4.75 -0.13 -4.44
N LEU A 15 4.72 -0.18 -5.77
CA LEU A 15 5.93 -0.30 -6.59
C LEU A 15 6.57 1.05 -6.94
N SER A 16 6.01 2.14 -6.43
CA SER A 16 6.63 3.46 -6.40
C SER A 16 7.52 3.63 -5.16
N ARG A 17 8.48 4.55 -5.24
CA ARG A 17 9.37 4.92 -4.12
C ARG A 17 8.58 5.40 -2.90
N VAL A 18 7.47 6.08 -3.16
CA VAL A 18 6.55 6.63 -2.16
C VAL A 18 5.11 6.49 -2.63
N ALA A 19 4.17 6.35 -1.71
CA ALA A 19 2.75 6.45 -2.02
C ALA A 19 2.38 7.88 -2.44
N ALA A 20 1.59 8.02 -3.51
CA ALA A 20 1.07 9.29 -4.01
C ALA A 20 0.43 10.16 -2.92
N GLY A 21 -0.33 9.55 -2.01
CA GLY A 21 -0.99 10.26 -0.91
C GLY A 21 -0.02 11.03 -0.01
N LYS A 22 1.25 10.63 0.09
CA LYS A 22 2.27 11.37 0.85
C LYS A 22 2.71 12.66 0.14
N ILE A 23 2.71 12.68 -1.20
CA ILE A 23 2.96 13.90 -1.97
C ILE A 23 1.79 14.86 -1.82
N VAL A 24 0.55 14.35 -1.96
CA VAL A 24 -0.67 15.14 -1.74
C VAL A 24 -0.68 15.73 -0.33
N ALA A 25 -0.40 14.93 0.69
CA ALA A 25 -0.33 15.41 2.07
C ALA A 25 0.74 16.50 2.26
N ALA A 26 1.92 16.35 1.65
CA ALA A 26 2.98 17.35 1.70
C ALA A 26 2.56 18.66 1.02
N ASN A 27 1.90 18.58 -0.14
CA ASN A 27 1.36 19.74 -0.85
C ASN A 27 0.34 20.52 0.01
N THR A 28 -0.60 19.80 0.65
CA THR A 28 -1.63 20.39 1.51
C THR A 28 -1.05 21.22 2.67
N VAL A 29 0.11 20.82 3.20
CA VAL A 29 0.80 21.54 4.29
C VAL A 29 1.96 22.40 3.82
N GLY A 30 2.11 22.61 2.50
CA GLY A 30 3.16 23.46 1.90
C GLY A 30 4.58 22.96 2.16
N LYS A 31 4.78 21.65 2.37
CA LYS A 31 6.10 21.05 2.63
C LYS A 31 6.69 20.47 1.35
N LYS A 32 8.00 20.68 1.15
CA LYS A 32 8.76 20.03 0.08
C LYS A 32 8.80 18.51 0.27
N ILE A 33 8.91 17.79 -0.85
CA ILE A 33 9.14 16.34 -0.86
C ILE A 33 10.63 16.03 -1.10
N PRO A 34 11.13 14.85 -0.66
CA PRO A 34 12.44 14.36 -1.10
C PRO A 34 12.55 14.29 -2.62
N ASN A 35 13.73 14.63 -3.15
CA ASN A 35 13.97 14.65 -4.59
C ASN A 35 14.00 13.26 -5.24
N ASP A 36 14.04 12.18 -4.46
CA ASP A 36 14.01 10.81 -4.97
C ASP A 36 12.59 10.22 -5.07
N TRP A 37 11.55 11.04 -4.86
CA TRP A 37 10.15 10.60 -4.92
C TRP A 37 9.49 10.82 -6.28
N TYR A 38 9.80 11.94 -6.95
CA TYR A 38 9.08 12.43 -8.11
C TYR A 38 10.03 13.11 -9.09
N VAL A 39 9.71 13.04 -10.39
CA VAL A 39 10.40 13.78 -11.45
C VAL A 39 9.44 14.73 -12.16
N ASP A 40 9.95 15.80 -12.75
CA ASP A 40 9.19 16.78 -13.53
C ASP A 40 8.97 16.35 -15.01
N ALA A 41 8.53 17.28 -15.86
CA ALA A 41 8.27 17.03 -17.30
C ALA A 41 9.54 16.65 -18.07
N GLU A 42 10.70 17.13 -17.64
CA GLU A 42 12.01 16.87 -18.22
C GLU A 42 12.64 15.58 -17.65
N GLY A 43 11.96 14.92 -16.70
CA GLY A 43 12.46 13.73 -16.02
C GLY A 43 13.52 14.03 -14.96
N LEU A 44 13.65 15.29 -14.53
CA LEU A 44 14.59 15.69 -13.50
C LEU A 44 13.98 15.53 -12.09
N PRO A 45 14.76 15.08 -11.10
CA PRO A 45 14.33 15.02 -9.69
C PRO A 45 13.78 16.36 -9.18
N THR A 46 12.59 16.34 -8.58
CA THR A 46 11.95 17.55 -8.03
C THR A 46 11.60 17.42 -6.54
N THR A 47 11.60 18.55 -5.84
CA THR A 47 11.14 18.66 -4.44
C THR A 47 9.81 19.39 -4.31
N ASP A 48 9.23 19.82 -5.43
CA ASP A 48 7.98 20.56 -5.48
C ASP A 48 6.79 19.58 -5.60
N PRO A 49 5.96 19.44 -4.54
CA PRO A 49 4.83 18.53 -4.59
C PRO A 49 3.64 19.07 -5.41
N SER A 50 3.63 20.36 -5.77
CA SER A 50 2.53 20.99 -6.50
C SER A 50 2.44 20.54 -7.97
N LEU A 51 3.53 19.96 -8.49
CA LEU A 51 3.58 19.38 -9.82
C LEU A 51 2.75 18.09 -9.93
N TYR A 52 2.58 17.35 -8.84
CA TYR A 52 1.78 16.14 -8.81
C TYR A 52 0.27 16.47 -8.81
N PRO A 53 -0.57 15.72 -9.54
CA PRO A 53 -0.25 14.62 -10.47
C PRO A 53 -0.04 15.07 -11.91
N HIS A 54 -0.10 16.37 -12.17
CA HIS A 54 -0.31 16.94 -13.50
C HIS A 54 0.94 16.91 -14.38
N ILE A 55 2.12 17.00 -13.77
CA ILE A 55 3.38 17.16 -14.47
C ILE A 55 4.41 16.20 -13.89
N GLY A 56 4.87 15.25 -14.70
CA GLY A 56 5.93 14.32 -14.32
C GLY A 56 5.43 12.99 -13.76
N ALA A 57 6.28 12.28 -13.02
CA ALA A 57 6.00 10.89 -12.63
C ALA A 57 6.66 10.46 -11.30
N LEU A 58 6.01 9.53 -10.61
CA LEU A 58 6.59 8.87 -9.43
C LEU A 58 7.76 7.98 -9.85
N LEU A 59 8.86 8.04 -9.09
CA LEU A 59 9.98 7.14 -9.30
C LEU A 59 9.64 5.73 -8.78
N PRO A 60 10.09 4.66 -9.46
CA PRO A 60 9.87 3.29 -9.03
C PRO A 60 10.68 2.97 -7.77
N MET A 61 10.15 2.08 -6.92
CA MET A 61 10.93 1.52 -5.83
C MET A 61 12.15 0.77 -6.38
N ALA A 62 13.28 0.80 -5.68
CA ALA A 62 14.49 0.09 -6.10
C ALA A 62 14.93 0.33 -7.58
N GLY A 63 14.58 1.48 -8.18
CA GLY A 63 14.97 1.84 -9.54
C GLY A 63 14.43 0.87 -10.61
N HIS A 64 15.29 0.49 -11.55
CA HIS A 64 14.90 -0.38 -12.68
C HIS A 64 14.28 -1.73 -12.27
N LYS A 65 14.58 -2.23 -11.05
CA LYS A 65 13.99 -3.46 -10.53
C LYS A 65 12.52 -3.31 -10.16
N GLY A 66 12.15 -2.23 -9.45
CA GLY A 66 10.74 -1.98 -9.17
C GLY A 66 9.97 -1.54 -10.40
N TYR A 67 10.62 -0.86 -11.36
CA TYR A 67 10.03 -0.63 -12.67
C TYR A 67 9.65 -1.94 -13.37
N GLY A 68 10.57 -2.92 -13.41
CA GLY A 68 10.28 -4.24 -13.98
C GLY A 68 9.12 -4.96 -13.28
N LEU A 69 9.04 -4.86 -11.95
CA LEU A 69 7.90 -5.38 -11.19
C LEU A 69 6.60 -4.62 -11.52
N ALA A 70 6.65 -3.30 -11.72
CA ALA A 70 5.48 -2.48 -12.04
C ALA A 70 4.92 -2.85 -13.41
N VAL A 71 5.78 -3.04 -14.41
CA VAL A 71 5.38 -3.54 -15.73
C VAL A 71 4.74 -4.92 -15.62
N MET A 72 5.28 -5.83 -14.79
CA MET A 72 4.68 -7.15 -14.58
C MET A 72 3.29 -7.05 -13.95
N VAL A 73 3.09 -6.16 -12.97
CA VAL A 73 1.77 -5.91 -12.38
C VAL A 73 0.82 -5.36 -13.42
N GLU A 74 1.23 -4.35 -14.22
CA GLU A 74 0.42 -3.78 -15.30
C GLU A 74 -0.05 -4.84 -16.31
N VAL A 75 0.85 -5.75 -16.70
CA VAL A 75 0.50 -6.85 -17.61
C VAL A 75 -0.52 -7.79 -16.98
N LEU A 76 -0.33 -8.16 -15.71
CA LEU A 76 -1.22 -9.08 -15.02
C LEU A 76 -2.60 -8.46 -14.73
N SER A 77 -2.65 -7.17 -14.37
CA SER A 77 -3.90 -6.49 -14.04
C SER A 77 -4.63 -5.98 -15.26
N ALA A 78 -3.98 -5.19 -16.13
CA ALA A 78 -4.63 -4.47 -17.22
C ALA A 78 -4.58 -5.23 -18.55
N VAL A 79 -3.37 -5.55 -19.03
CA VAL A 79 -3.20 -6.15 -20.37
C VAL A 79 -3.91 -7.50 -20.48
N MET A 80 -3.74 -8.37 -19.48
CA MET A 80 -4.33 -9.71 -19.48
C MET A 80 -5.84 -9.70 -19.28
N SER A 81 -6.39 -8.71 -18.57
CA SER A 81 -7.82 -8.60 -18.33
C SER A 81 -8.58 -7.87 -19.45
N GLY A 82 -7.87 -7.14 -20.32
CA GLY A 82 -8.46 -6.24 -21.31
C GLY A 82 -8.97 -4.92 -20.72
N GLY A 83 -8.48 -4.54 -19.54
CA GLY A 83 -8.81 -3.29 -18.85
C GLY A 83 -8.03 -2.08 -19.35
N GLY A 84 -8.28 -0.92 -18.72
CA GLY A 84 -7.50 0.29 -18.98
C GLY A 84 -6.04 0.13 -18.60
N MET A 85 -5.15 0.53 -19.50
CA MET A 85 -3.69 0.50 -19.32
C MET A 85 -3.14 1.91 -19.07
N LEU A 86 -2.16 2.04 -18.17
CA LEU A 86 -1.39 3.26 -17.95
C LEU A 86 -2.29 4.49 -17.73
N ASN A 87 -2.28 5.44 -18.67
CA ASN A 87 -3.05 6.69 -18.62
C ASN A 87 -4.52 6.53 -19.07
N GLU A 88 -4.95 5.34 -19.45
CA GLU A 88 -6.36 5.01 -19.68
C GLU A 88 -7.12 4.80 -18.36
N VAL A 89 -6.40 4.62 -17.24
CA VAL A 89 -6.97 4.55 -15.90
C VAL A 89 -7.20 5.96 -15.36
N GLY A 90 -8.45 6.27 -15.03
CA GLY A 90 -8.84 7.55 -14.44
C GLY A 90 -8.19 7.80 -13.08
N HIS A 91 -7.84 9.06 -12.82
CA HIS A 91 -7.20 9.42 -11.56
C HIS A 91 -8.22 9.48 -10.41
N TRP A 92 -8.06 8.66 -9.39
CA TRP A 92 -9.02 8.53 -8.28
C TRP A 92 -9.23 9.79 -7.42
N LEU A 93 -8.20 10.66 -7.27
CA LEU A 93 -8.33 11.95 -6.57
C LEU A 93 -8.75 13.15 -7.45
N PHE A 94 -8.26 13.24 -8.69
CA PHE A 94 -8.35 14.46 -9.51
C PHE A 94 -9.10 14.25 -10.83
N GLY A 95 -9.56 13.02 -11.08
CA GLY A 95 -10.40 12.69 -12.22
C GLY A 95 -11.87 13.08 -11.98
N PRO A 96 -12.68 13.09 -13.04
CA PRO A 96 -14.11 13.36 -12.92
C PRO A 96 -14.81 12.22 -12.15
N THR A 97 -15.65 12.58 -11.18
CA THR A 97 -16.45 11.61 -10.40
C THR A 97 -17.65 11.06 -11.18
N SER A 98 -17.93 11.60 -12.38
CA SER A 98 -19.06 11.22 -13.23
C SER A 98 -18.78 10.00 -14.11
N ALA A 99 -17.55 9.46 -14.12
CA ALA A 99 -17.15 8.35 -14.96
C ALA A 99 -16.35 7.31 -14.16
N PRO A 100 -16.46 6.02 -14.50
CA PRO A 100 -15.64 4.98 -13.86
C PRO A 100 -14.16 5.14 -14.22
N GLU A 101 -13.29 4.73 -13.31
CA GLU A 101 -11.83 4.88 -13.43
C GLU A 101 -11.20 3.87 -14.40
N ASN A 102 -11.93 2.84 -14.85
CA ASN A 102 -11.41 1.78 -15.73
C ASN A 102 -10.22 0.98 -15.15
N LEU A 103 -10.09 0.94 -13.82
CA LEU A 103 -9.11 0.12 -13.10
C LEU A 103 -9.46 -1.37 -13.18
N THR A 104 -8.44 -2.21 -13.28
CA THR A 104 -8.57 -3.67 -13.19
C THR A 104 -7.62 -4.27 -12.17
N GLN A 105 -7.89 -5.50 -11.75
CA GLN A 105 -7.15 -6.19 -10.70
C GLN A 105 -6.84 -7.63 -11.12
N CYS A 106 -5.69 -8.14 -10.66
CA CYS A 106 -5.31 -9.54 -10.81
C CYS A 106 -5.29 -10.21 -9.43
N MET A 107 -5.92 -11.37 -9.31
CA MET A 107 -5.90 -12.19 -8.10
C MET A 107 -5.31 -13.56 -8.42
N ILE A 108 -4.26 -13.95 -7.67
CA ILE A 108 -3.58 -15.23 -7.86
C ILE A 108 -3.66 -16.03 -6.56
N ALA A 109 -4.26 -17.22 -6.63
CA ALA A 109 -4.31 -18.18 -5.53
C ALA A 109 -3.55 -19.46 -5.90
N ILE A 110 -2.56 -19.83 -5.08
CA ILE A 110 -1.75 -21.05 -5.29
C ILE A 110 -2.22 -22.11 -4.29
N ASN A 111 -2.72 -23.23 -4.81
CA ASN A 111 -3.08 -24.38 -3.98
C ASN A 111 -1.81 -25.11 -3.50
N VAL A 112 -1.32 -24.75 -2.31
CA VAL A 112 -0.16 -25.41 -1.70
C VAL A 112 -0.36 -26.92 -1.53
N GLY A 113 -1.60 -27.36 -1.28
CA GLY A 113 -1.95 -28.77 -1.07
C GLY A 113 -1.70 -29.66 -2.29
N SER A 114 -1.60 -29.10 -3.50
CA SER A 114 -1.24 -29.85 -4.70
C SER A 114 0.29 -30.07 -4.84
N MET A 115 1.10 -29.36 -4.04
CA MET A 115 2.56 -29.43 -4.09
C MET A 115 3.15 -30.17 -2.89
N MET A 116 2.55 -30.01 -1.69
CA MET A 116 2.92 -30.73 -0.47
C MET A 116 1.82 -30.69 0.59
N PRO A 117 1.86 -31.58 1.61
CA PRO A 117 0.94 -31.49 2.74
C PRO A 117 0.97 -30.10 3.40
N LEU A 118 -0.22 -29.51 3.60
CA LEU A 118 -0.34 -28.14 4.10
C LEU A 118 0.34 -27.92 5.46
N GLN A 119 0.28 -28.93 6.33
CA GLN A 119 0.94 -28.88 7.64
C GLN A 119 2.46 -28.77 7.50
N GLN A 120 3.06 -29.55 6.58
CA GLN A 120 4.48 -29.50 6.29
C GLN A 120 4.89 -28.13 5.72
N PHE A 121 4.07 -27.53 4.85
CA PHE A 121 4.32 -26.18 4.34
C PHE A 121 4.36 -25.15 5.48
N LYS A 122 3.34 -25.16 6.35
CA LYS A 122 3.24 -24.24 7.49
C LYS A 122 4.44 -24.34 8.44
N GLU A 123 4.88 -25.56 8.76
CA GLU A 123 6.08 -25.80 9.57
C GLU A 123 7.36 -25.27 8.92
N ARG A 124 7.46 -25.35 7.59
CA ARG A 124 8.60 -24.78 6.85
C ARG A 124 8.58 -23.25 6.89
N VAL A 125 7.40 -22.63 6.80
CA VAL A 125 7.23 -21.18 6.95
C VAL A 125 7.62 -20.74 8.35
N ASP A 126 7.13 -21.41 9.40
CA ASP A 126 7.50 -21.12 10.80
C ASP A 126 9.02 -21.20 11.00
N ARG A 127 9.66 -22.25 10.47
CA ARG A 127 11.12 -22.41 10.55
C ARG A 127 11.86 -21.31 9.80
N MET A 128 11.35 -20.85 8.66
CA MET A 128 11.93 -19.72 7.92
C MET A 128 11.82 -18.41 8.71
N ILE A 129 10.63 -18.13 9.28
CA ILE A 129 10.40 -16.96 10.14
C ILE A 129 11.37 -16.99 11.33
N GLY A 130 11.48 -18.14 12.02
CA GLY A 130 12.41 -18.33 13.13
C GLY A 130 13.87 -18.08 12.74
N LYS A 131 14.31 -18.54 11.56
CA LYS A 131 15.67 -18.26 11.05
C LYS A 131 15.90 -16.76 10.79
N ILE A 132 14.93 -16.08 10.18
CA ILE A 132 15.02 -14.65 9.88
C ILE A 132 15.11 -13.86 11.20
N LYS A 133 14.18 -14.08 12.14
CA LYS A 133 14.14 -13.35 13.42
C LYS A 133 15.36 -13.59 14.31
N ASN A 134 15.97 -14.78 14.20
CA ASN A 134 17.18 -15.13 14.94
C ASN A 134 18.50 -14.76 14.23
N SER A 135 18.44 -14.18 13.04
CA SER A 135 19.64 -13.67 12.35
C SER A 135 20.33 -12.56 13.16
N PRO A 136 21.65 -12.31 12.92
CA PRO A 136 22.33 -11.15 13.47
C PRO A 136 21.58 -9.85 13.15
N LYS A 137 21.42 -9.00 14.17
CA LYS A 137 20.69 -7.74 14.04
C LYS A 137 21.65 -6.63 13.65
N ALA A 138 21.13 -5.62 12.95
CA ALA A 138 21.88 -4.39 12.72
C ALA A 138 22.17 -3.68 14.04
N LYS A 139 23.28 -2.92 14.10
CA LYS A 139 23.64 -2.14 15.30
C LYS A 139 22.50 -1.18 15.66
N GLY A 140 22.08 -1.21 16.93
CA GLY A 140 20.99 -0.36 17.44
C GLY A 140 19.59 -0.87 17.13
N THR A 141 19.43 -2.11 16.63
CA THR A 141 18.12 -2.73 16.38
C THR A 141 17.92 -3.95 17.26
N GLU A 142 16.77 -4.03 17.94
CA GLU A 142 16.45 -5.13 18.87
C GLU A 142 15.86 -6.36 18.18
N ARG A 143 15.12 -6.15 17.08
CA ARG A 143 14.35 -7.20 16.39
C ARG A 143 14.32 -7.00 14.88
N ILE A 144 14.14 -8.10 14.15
CA ILE A 144 13.89 -8.11 12.71
C ILE A 144 12.39 -8.33 12.52
N TYR A 145 11.75 -7.48 11.72
CA TYR A 145 10.35 -7.63 11.36
C TYR A 145 10.20 -8.47 10.09
N LEU A 146 9.18 -9.32 10.06
CA LEU A 146 8.66 -9.90 8.83
C LEU A 146 7.56 -9.01 8.24
N PRO A 147 7.37 -9.02 6.90
CA PRO A 147 6.25 -8.33 6.29
C PRO A 147 4.92 -8.72 6.92
N GLY A 148 4.15 -7.71 7.37
CA GLY A 148 2.87 -7.88 8.04
C GLY A 148 2.95 -7.85 9.57
N GLU A 149 4.12 -8.02 10.20
CA GLU A 149 4.19 -8.06 11.67
C GLU A 149 3.79 -6.72 12.32
N ILE A 150 4.22 -5.59 11.74
CA ILE A 150 3.86 -4.26 12.22
C ILE A 150 2.33 -4.09 12.13
N GLU A 151 1.73 -4.55 11.03
CA GLU A 151 0.30 -4.48 10.78
C GLU A 151 -0.49 -5.39 11.71
N TRP A 152 -0.01 -6.61 12.00
CA TRP A 152 -0.65 -7.53 12.95
C TRP A 152 -0.61 -7.01 14.39
N GLU A 153 0.48 -6.37 14.80
CA GLU A 153 0.60 -5.74 16.11
C GLU A 153 -0.41 -4.58 16.24
N ARG A 154 -0.42 -3.68 15.25
CA ARG A 154 -1.39 -2.56 15.20
C ARG A 154 -2.83 -3.05 15.14
N PHE A 155 -3.11 -4.11 14.38
CA PHE A 155 -4.44 -4.70 14.31
C PHE A 155 -4.90 -5.21 15.70
N ALA A 156 -4.04 -5.92 16.42
CA ALA A 156 -4.35 -6.39 17.76
C ALA A 156 -4.57 -5.23 18.76
N GLU A 157 -3.74 -4.20 18.68
CA GLU A 157 -3.88 -2.99 19.50
C GLU A 157 -5.20 -2.25 19.19
N ASN A 158 -5.50 -2.03 17.91
CA ASN A 158 -6.69 -1.31 17.47
C ASN A 158 -7.98 -2.09 17.75
N GLN A 159 -7.95 -3.43 17.70
CA GLN A 159 -9.07 -4.26 18.13
C GLN A 159 -9.38 -4.09 19.62
N ALA A 160 -8.36 -3.87 20.45
CA ALA A 160 -8.53 -3.71 21.88
C ALA A 160 -8.86 -2.28 22.31
N ARG A 161 -8.40 -1.27 21.55
CA ARG A 161 -8.42 0.15 21.96
C ARG A 161 -9.16 1.09 21.01
N GLY A 162 -9.66 0.58 19.89
CA GLY A 162 -10.17 1.40 18.80
C GLY A 162 -9.06 2.05 17.97
N ILE A 163 -9.46 2.83 16.96
CA ILE A 163 -8.56 3.54 16.05
C ILE A 163 -8.68 5.04 16.34
N ASP A 164 -7.54 5.70 16.58
CA ASP A 164 -7.51 7.16 16.65
C ASP A 164 -7.54 7.75 15.22
N LEU A 165 -8.54 8.59 14.96
CA LEU A 165 -8.74 9.24 13.67
C LEU A 165 -8.27 10.69 13.75
N PRO A 166 -7.45 11.20 12.81
CA PRO A 166 -7.11 12.61 12.76
C PRO A 166 -8.35 13.54 12.75
N ASP A 167 -8.23 14.74 13.31
CA ASP A 167 -9.33 15.70 13.43
C ASP A 167 -10.00 16.02 12.08
N ASP A 168 -9.20 16.18 11.03
CA ASP A 168 -9.72 16.49 9.69
C ASP A 168 -10.55 15.33 9.12
N VAL A 169 -10.17 14.09 9.40
CA VAL A 169 -10.94 12.89 9.03
C VAL A 169 -12.25 12.84 9.82
N ARG A 170 -12.22 13.10 11.13
CA ARG A 170 -13.43 13.14 11.97
C ARG A 170 -14.43 14.20 11.49
N ILE A 171 -13.95 15.39 11.15
CA ILE A 171 -14.79 16.49 10.63
C ILE A 171 -15.45 16.07 9.31
N LYS A 172 -14.69 15.51 8.37
CA LYS A 172 -15.23 15.05 7.08
C LYS A 172 -16.28 13.94 7.24
N LEU A 173 -16.05 12.97 8.13
CA LEU A 173 -17.02 11.90 8.39
C LEU A 173 -18.32 12.44 9.00
N LYS A 174 -18.24 13.40 9.93
CA LYS A 174 -19.42 14.07 10.49
C LYS A 174 -20.20 14.82 9.43
N GLY A 175 -19.53 15.62 8.59
CA GLY A 175 -20.18 16.32 7.48
C GLY A 175 -20.89 15.37 6.53
N MET A 176 -20.25 14.26 6.16
CA MET A 176 -20.87 13.24 5.29
C MET A 176 -22.10 12.60 5.94
N ALA A 177 -22.09 12.37 7.25
CA ALA A 177 -23.25 11.82 7.95
C ALA A 177 -24.41 12.82 8.02
N GLU A 178 -24.13 14.11 8.17
CA GLU A 178 -25.15 15.16 8.09
C GLU A 178 -25.79 15.22 6.70
N ASP A 179 -24.97 15.20 5.64
CA ASP A 179 -25.43 15.19 4.24
C ASP A 179 -26.32 13.97 3.94
N LEU A 180 -25.97 12.80 4.49
CA LEU A 180 -26.70 11.55 4.33
C LEU A 180 -27.82 11.34 5.37
N GLN A 181 -28.02 12.29 6.29
CA GLN A 181 -28.98 12.19 7.40
C GLN A 181 -28.79 10.92 8.26
N MET A 182 -27.54 10.49 8.44
CA MET A 182 -27.17 9.33 9.24
C MET A 182 -26.84 9.72 10.69
N ASN A 183 -27.33 8.93 11.64
CA ASN A 183 -26.99 9.13 13.06
C ASN A 183 -25.57 8.60 13.33
N MET A 184 -24.62 9.50 13.65
CA MET A 184 -23.23 9.14 13.94
C MET A 184 -23.05 8.25 15.17
N ASN A 185 -24.01 8.19 16.10
CA ASN A 185 -23.91 7.34 17.28
C ASN A 185 -23.90 5.85 16.95
N THR A 186 -24.28 5.45 15.72
CA THR A 186 -24.16 4.05 15.26
C THR A 186 -22.74 3.67 14.83
N LEU A 187 -21.81 4.64 14.72
CA LEU A 187 -20.44 4.43 14.25
C LEU A 187 -19.38 4.45 15.37
N TYR A 188 -19.75 4.80 16.61
CA TYR A 188 -18.81 5.05 17.71
C TYR A 188 -19.04 4.20 18.98
N GLU A 189 -19.90 3.18 18.94
CA GLU A 189 -19.93 2.14 19.99
C GLU A 189 -18.75 1.15 19.83
#